data_AF-A0A7K2ZNI3-F1
#
_entry.id   AF-A0A7K2ZNI3-F1
#
_cell.length_a   1.000
_cell.length_b   1.000
_cell.length_c   1.000
_cell.angle_alpha   90.00
_cell.angle_beta   90.00
_cell.angle_gamma   90.00
#
_symmetry.space_group_name_H-M   'P 1'
#
loop_
_entity.id
_entity.type
_entity.pdbx_description
1 polymer ?
#
loop_
_entity_poly.entity_id
_entity_poly.type
_entity_poly.pdbx_seq_one_letter_code
_entity_poly.pdbx_strand_id
1 'polypeptide(L)'
;MSDTDWGDDVYQPQEQEAADPDEQLGSEDTLLDPSGTGDPLDEGYSPPDRPWVVEGLGTTAAESLTGESLETRLTREVPETPGFTGDGVGDLAGGDGELWDGKVGVARAGRLTQTADGTVPATLTASDVGIDGAAASAEEAAMHVIPEEGDDESLLDGSLPDGALVDGAAEAGAPVDSSSVEGSVEGSAEGA
;
A
#
# COMPACT_ATOMS: atom_id res chain seq x y z
N MET A 1 -27.98 -29.70 -23.03
CA MET A 1 -27.04 -28.57 -23.01
C MET A 1 -26.16 -28.77 -24.21
N SER A 2 -26.16 -27.82 -25.15
CA SER A 2 -25.41 -27.91 -26.41
C SER A 2 -24.02 -27.33 -26.22
N ASP A 3 -22.98 -28.15 -26.45
CA ASP A 3 -21.55 -27.79 -26.45
C ASP A 3 -21.18 -26.89 -27.63
N THR A 4 -21.69 -25.66 -27.68
CA THR A 4 -21.33 -24.69 -28.74
C THR A 4 -21.21 -23.26 -28.19
N ASP A 5 -21.01 -23.11 -26.89
CA ASP A 5 -20.86 -21.79 -26.23
C ASP A 5 -19.40 -21.45 -25.90
N TRP A 6 -18.44 -22.18 -26.47
CA TRP A 6 -17.03 -21.77 -26.45
C TRP A 6 -16.76 -20.93 -27.70
N GLY A 7 -16.83 -19.61 -27.53
CA GLY A 7 -16.47 -18.64 -28.55
C GLY A 7 -14.96 -18.56 -28.80
N ASP A 8 -14.35 -19.66 -29.21
CA ASP A 8 -12.89 -19.76 -29.48
C ASP A 8 -12.57 -20.34 -30.88
N ASP A 9 -13.59 -20.80 -31.63
CA ASP A 9 -13.37 -21.40 -32.97
C ASP A 9 -13.33 -20.38 -34.13
N VAL A 10 -13.28 -19.08 -33.85
CA VAL A 10 -13.16 -18.04 -34.89
C VAL A 10 -11.76 -17.46 -34.86
N TYR A 11 -10.91 -17.93 -35.76
CA TYR A 11 -9.71 -17.19 -36.16
C TYR A 11 -10.16 -15.81 -36.64
N GLN A 12 -9.95 -14.78 -35.82
CA GLN A 12 -10.07 -13.40 -36.27
C GLN A 12 -8.76 -13.02 -36.94
N PRO A 13 -8.73 -12.81 -38.27
CA PRO A 13 -7.52 -12.30 -38.91
C PRO A 13 -7.21 -10.95 -38.28
N GLN A 14 -5.97 -10.78 -37.80
CA GLN A 14 -5.53 -9.48 -37.31
C GLN A 14 -5.61 -8.46 -38.46
N GLU A 15 -6.14 -7.27 -38.17
CA GLU A 15 -6.13 -6.16 -39.13
C GLU A 15 -4.67 -5.82 -39.47
N GLN A 16 -4.41 -5.39 -40.71
CA GLN A 16 -3.05 -5.20 -41.22
C GLN A 16 -2.19 -4.27 -40.34
N GLU A 17 -2.79 -3.30 -39.65
CA GLU A 17 -2.09 -2.40 -38.73
C GLU A 17 -1.75 -3.02 -37.36
N ALA A 18 -2.33 -4.17 -37.01
CA ALA A 18 -2.09 -4.90 -35.76
C ALA A 18 -1.26 -6.19 -35.96
N ALA A 19 -0.78 -6.44 -37.18
CA ALA A 19 0.12 -7.55 -37.46
C ALA A 19 1.51 -7.25 -36.87
N ASP A 20 2.16 -8.29 -36.35
CA ASP A 20 3.57 -8.20 -35.99
C ASP A 20 4.40 -7.85 -37.25
N PRO A 21 5.44 -7.00 -37.12
CA PRO A 21 6.27 -6.63 -38.26
C PRO A 21 6.91 -7.87 -38.88
N ASP A 22 6.90 -7.93 -40.23
CA ASP A 22 7.49 -9.03 -41.00
C ASP A 22 9.04 -9.10 -40.84
N GLU A 23 9.65 -7.99 -40.42
CA GLU A 23 11.10 -7.84 -40.24
C GLU A 23 11.47 -7.78 -38.74
N GLN A 24 12.57 -8.43 -38.38
CA GLN A 24 13.13 -8.33 -37.03
C GLN A 24 13.71 -6.92 -36.81
N LEU A 25 13.42 -6.33 -35.64
CA LEU A 25 13.91 -5.00 -35.28
C LEU A 25 15.45 -5.00 -35.16
N GLY A 26 16.09 -4.01 -35.79
CA GLY A 26 17.53 -3.85 -35.76
C GLY A 26 18.06 -3.26 -34.44
N SER A 27 19.38 -3.19 -34.33
CA SER A 27 20.06 -2.54 -33.21
C SER A 27 19.81 -1.02 -33.16
N GLU A 28 19.51 -0.40 -34.31
CA GLU A 28 19.14 1.01 -34.41
C GLU A 28 17.76 1.32 -33.78
N ASP A 29 16.84 0.35 -33.81
CA ASP A 29 15.49 0.49 -33.24
C ASP A 29 15.44 0.07 -31.77
N THR A 30 16.14 -1.02 -31.43
CA THR A 30 16.13 -1.58 -30.06
C THR A 30 17.17 -0.95 -29.15
N LEU A 31 18.17 -0.25 -29.70
CA LEU A 31 19.37 0.23 -29.01
C LEU A 31 20.14 -0.89 -28.28
N LEU A 32 19.92 -2.15 -28.68
CA LEU A 32 20.53 -3.34 -28.12
C LEU A 32 21.21 -4.11 -29.25
N ASP A 33 22.44 -4.55 -29.02
CA ASP A 33 23.19 -5.41 -29.94
C ASP A 33 23.82 -6.57 -29.15
N PRO A 34 23.01 -7.58 -28.75
CA PRO A 34 23.48 -8.68 -27.91
C PRO A 34 24.43 -9.63 -28.65
N SER A 35 24.31 -9.76 -29.97
CA SER A 35 25.12 -10.67 -30.80
C SER A 35 26.34 -10.01 -31.43
N GLY A 36 26.36 -8.68 -31.58
CA GLY A 36 27.51 -7.95 -32.14
C GLY A 36 27.64 -8.10 -33.67
N THR A 37 26.68 -8.75 -34.32
CA THR A 37 26.65 -8.99 -35.77
C THR A 37 26.12 -7.79 -36.55
N GLY A 38 25.46 -6.83 -35.89
CA GLY A 38 24.87 -5.65 -36.51
C GLY A 38 23.54 -5.93 -37.24
N ASP A 39 23.45 -7.02 -38.02
CA ASP A 39 22.22 -7.53 -38.62
C ASP A 39 21.63 -8.66 -37.74
N PRO A 40 20.37 -8.58 -37.27
CA PRO A 40 19.71 -9.66 -36.54
C PRO A 40 19.57 -10.94 -37.38
N LEU A 41 19.52 -10.85 -38.72
CA LEU A 41 19.42 -12.01 -39.61
C LEU A 41 20.72 -12.80 -39.73
N ASP A 42 21.86 -12.22 -39.32
CA ASP A 42 23.14 -12.90 -39.26
C ASP A 42 23.32 -13.73 -37.97
N GLU A 43 22.40 -13.61 -37.00
CA GLU A 43 22.42 -14.39 -35.77
C GLU A 43 21.92 -15.83 -36.03
N GLY A 44 22.85 -16.78 -36.05
CA GLY A 44 22.52 -18.19 -36.15
C GLY A 44 21.96 -18.73 -34.83
N TYR A 45 20.72 -19.24 -34.85
CA TYR A 45 20.20 -20.01 -33.71
C TYR A 45 20.93 -21.36 -33.61
N SER A 46 21.57 -21.61 -32.47
CA SER A 46 22.12 -22.92 -32.12
C SER A 46 21.17 -23.61 -31.14
N PRO A 47 20.39 -24.61 -31.59
CA PRO A 47 19.54 -25.37 -30.68
C PRO A 47 20.40 -26.06 -29.61
N PRO A 48 19.87 -26.27 -28.40
CA PRO A 48 20.60 -26.99 -27.37
C PRO A 48 20.95 -28.41 -27.82
N ASP A 49 22.16 -28.87 -27.50
CA ASP A 49 22.66 -30.22 -27.83
C ASP A 49 21.83 -31.38 -27.25
N ARG A 50 20.97 -31.06 -26.28
CA ARG A 50 20.06 -32.01 -25.63
C ARG A 50 18.71 -31.36 -25.38
N PRO A 51 17.62 -32.14 -25.48
CA PRO A 51 16.29 -31.61 -25.23
C PRO A 51 16.12 -31.35 -23.72
N TRP A 52 15.44 -30.26 -23.40
CA TRP A 52 15.23 -29.81 -22.02
C TRP A 52 13.94 -30.39 -21.47
N VAL A 53 13.92 -30.73 -20.17
CA VAL A 53 12.71 -31.11 -19.41
C VAL A 53 12.02 -32.39 -19.89
N VAL A 54 12.54 -33.08 -20.92
CA VAL A 54 11.95 -34.34 -21.42
C VAL A 54 11.94 -35.47 -20.40
N GLU A 55 12.88 -35.42 -19.44
CA GLU A 55 12.97 -36.38 -18.33
C GLU A 55 12.23 -35.88 -17.08
N GLY A 56 11.51 -34.76 -17.17
CA GLY A 56 10.69 -34.23 -16.08
C GLY A 56 9.33 -34.94 -15.95
N LEU A 57 8.72 -34.80 -14.78
CA LEU A 57 7.36 -35.31 -14.52
C LEU A 57 6.31 -34.42 -15.22
N GLY A 58 5.26 -35.04 -15.74
CA GLY A 58 4.16 -34.32 -16.41
C GLY A 58 4.31 -34.26 -17.93
N THR A 59 5.23 -35.03 -18.50
CA THR A 59 5.43 -35.13 -19.96
C THR A 59 4.48 -36.14 -20.59
N THR A 60 3.86 -37.02 -19.80
CA THR A 60 2.87 -38.01 -20.26
C THR A 60 1.46 -37.70 -19.78
N ALA A 61 0.44 -38.11 -20.56
CA ALA A 61 -0.97 -37.88 -20.20
C ALA A 61 -1.37 -38.50 -18.84
N ALA A 62 -0.77 -39.65 -18.49
CA ALA A 62 -1.02 -40.30 -17.21
C ALA A 62 -0.45 -39.51 -16.03
N GLU A 63 0.74 -38.91 -16.20
CA GLU A 63 1.33 -38.03 -15.20
C GLU A 63 0.56 -36.72 -15.06
N SER A 64 0.06 -36.13 -16.16
CA SER A 64 -0.79 -34.93 -16.09
C SER A 64 -2.09 -35.20 -15.32
N LEU A 65 -2.68 -36.38 -15.48
CA LEU A 65 -3.89 -36.77 -14.76
C LEU A 65 -3.62 -37.04 -13.27
N THR A 66 -2.50 -37.69 -12.97
CA THR A 66 -2.12 -38.03 -11.59
C THR A 66 -1.61 -36.78 -10.83
N GLY A 67 -0.95 -35.88 -11.55
CA GLY A 67 -0.21 -34.77 -10.98
C GLY A 67 1.08 -35.21 -10.28
N GLU A 68 1.90 -34.23 -9.93
CA GLU A 68 3.08 -34.42 -9.09
C GLU A 68 2.73 -34.22 -7.62
N SER A 69 3.34 -35.01 -6.73
CA SER A 69 3.18 -34.82 -5.28
C SER A 69 3.87 -33.54 -4.78
N LEU A 70 3.37 -32.97 -3.69
CA LEU A 70 3.99 -31.79 -3.07
C LEU A 70 5.42 -32.08 -2.61
N GLU A 71 5.65 -33.24 -2.00
CA GLU A 71 6.99 -33.67 -1.57
C GLU A 71 7.98 -33.70 -2.74
N THR A 72 7.58 -34.23 -3.91
CA THR A 72 8.46 -34.25 -5.09
C THR A 72 8.79 -32.83 -5.58
N ARG A 73 7.81 -31.91 -5.56
CA ARG A 73 8.06 -30.50 -5.89
C ARG A 73 9.06 -29.86 -4.93
N LEU A 74 8.91 -30.09 -3.63
CA LEU A 74 9.80 -29.58 -2.59
C LEU A 74 11.24 -30.10 -2.73
N THR A 75 11.45 -31.34 -3.21
CA THR A 75 12.82 -31.84 -3.43
C THR A 75 13.58 -31.11 -4.54
N ARG A 76 12.88 -30.40 -5.43
CA ARG A 76 13.47 -29.59 -6.50
C ARG A 76 13.57 -28.11 -6.16
N GLU A 77 12.97 -27.69 -5.05
CA GLU A 77 13.03 -26.31 -4.58
C GLU A 77 14.47 -25.95 -4.22
N VAL A 78 14.93 -24.82 -4.75
CA VAL A 78 16.22 -24.23 -4.38
C VAL A 78 15.89 -23.06 -3.46
N PRO A 79 16.37 -23.07 -2.19
CA PRO A 79 16.13 -21.95 -1.29
C PRO A 79 16.60 -20.65 -1.92
N GLU A 80 15.80 -19.60 -1.81
CA GLU A 80 16.22 -18.27 -2.20
C GLU A 80 17.51 -17.91 -1.46
N THR A 81 18.46 -17.33 -2.19
CA THR A 81 19.62 -16.75 -1.54
C THR A 81 19.11 -15.59 -0.70
N PRO A 82 19.43 -15.50 0.60
CA PRO A 82 19.03 -14.35 1.40
C PRO A 82 19.51 -13.10 0.66
N GLY A 83 18.58 -12.18 0.39
CA GLY A 83 18.87 -10.93 -0.29
C GLY A 83 19.75 -10.03 0.56
N PHE A 84 19.63 -8.71 0.37
CA PHE A 84 20.26 -7.73 1.23
C PHE A 84 20.08 -8.11 2.70
N THR A 85 21.18 -8.29 3.44
CA THR A 85 21.20 -8.75 4.84
C THR A 85 20.76 -7.67 5.83
N GLY A 86 20.07 -6.64 5.33
CA GLY A 86 19.73 -5.47 6.11
C GLY A 86 20.94 -4.65 6.54
N ASP A 87 20.71 -3.63 7.36
CA ASP A 87 21.76 -2.85 8.01
C ASP A 87 22.05 -3.30 9.47
N GLY A 88 21.37 -4.36 9.90
CA GLY A 88 21.44 -4.95 11.23
C GLY A 88 20.41 -4.39 12.21
N VAL A 89 19.67 -3.33 11.85
CA VAL A 89 18.60 -2.73 12.65
C VAL A 89 17.26 -3.15 12.04
N GLY A 90 16.29 -3.55 12.87
CA GLY A 90 14.95 -3.94 12.40
C GLY A 90 14.85 -5.23 11.57
N ASP A 91 15.97 -5.84 11.17
CA ASP A 91 16.01 -7.00 10.28
C ASP A 91 15.62 -8.35 10.93
N LEU A 92 15.44 -8.39 12.25
CA LEU A 92 15.09 -9.61 12.94
C LEU A 92 13.64 -10.00 12.62
N ALA A 93 13.45 -11.12 11.93
CA ALA A 93 12.13 -11.66 11.64
C ALA A 93 11.33 -11.88 12.94
N GLY A 94 10.18 -11.21 13.06
CA GLY A 94 9.34 -11.23 14.25
C GLY A 94 9.85 -10.39 15.44
N GLY A 95 10.89 -9.57 15.24
CA GLY A 95 11.32 -8.55 16.19
C GLY A 95 10.45 -7.28 16.13
N ASP A 96 10.84 -6.27 16.89
CA ASP A 96 10.08 -5.00 17.04
C ASP A 96 10.14 -4.09 15.78
N GLY A 97 10.85 -4.50 14.73
CA GLY A 97 11.02 -3.73 13.50
C GLY A 97 12.07 -2.63 13.60
N GLU A 98 12.07 -1.74 12.61
CA GLU A 98 12.99 -0.60 12.52
C GLU A 98 12.84 0.37 13.68
N LEU A 99 13.95 1.03 14.04
CA LEU A 99 13.90 2.08 15.04
C LEU A 99 13.07 3.26 14.54
N TRP A 100 12.24 3.80 15.43
CA TRP A 100 11.50 5.03 15.18
C TRP A 100 12.46 6.21 15.03
N ASP A 101 12.52 6.81 13.84
CA ASP A 101 13.40 7.95 13.55
C ASP A 101 12.70 9.32 13.57
N GLY A 102 11.41 9.34 13.93
CA GLY A 102 10.62 10.56 14.02
C GLY A 102 10.01 11.02 12.69
N LYS A 103 10.27 10.34 11.56
CA LYS A 103 9.74 10.74 10.24
C LYS A 103 8.37 10.19 9.91
N VAL A 104 7.79 9.40 10.82
CA VAL A 104 6.40 8.96 10.76
C VAL A 104 5.68 9.63 11.92
N GLY A 105 4.54 10.27 11.66
CA GLY A 105 3.73 10.89 12.70
C GLY A 105 2.81 9.89 13.41
N VAL A 106 2.68 9.98 14.73
CA VAL A 106 1.62 9.27 15.50
C VAL A 106 0.36 10.12 15.68
N ALA A 107 0.51 11.43 15.71
CA ALA A 107 -0.61 12.35 15.87
C ALA A 107 -1.30 12.54 14.52
N ARG A 108 -2.63 12.33 14.48
CA ARG A 108 -3.42 12.62 13.29
C ARG A 108 -3.43 14.12 13.00
N ALA A 109 -3.32 14.46 11.72
CA ALA A 109 -3.62 15.81 11.26
C ALA A 109 -5.13 16.05 11.32
N GLY A 110 -5.54 17.25 11.69
CA GLY A 110 -6.92 17.69 11.62
C GLY A 110 -7.25 18.35 10.28
N ARG A 111 -8.40 19.02 10.26
CA ARG A 111 -8.88 19.75 9.08
C ARG A 111 -7.99 20.96 8.82
N LEU A 112 -7.39 21.02 7.63
CA LEU A 112 -6.59 22.15 7.20
C LEU A 112 -7.47 23.24 6.58
N THR A 113 -7.38 24.46 7.10
CA THR A 113 -8.06 25.63 6.57
C THR A 113 -7.05 26.66 6.10
N GLN A 114 -7.26 27.20 4.90
CA GLN A 114 -6.39 28.23 4.36
C GLN A 114 -6.46 29.46 5.25
N THR A 115 -5.33 29.78 5.90
CA THR A 115 -5.18 30.98 6.72
C THR A 115 -4.03 31.78 6.14
N ALA A 116 -4.34 33.01 5.70
CA ALA A 116 -3.33 33.93 5.18
C ALA A 116 -2.81 34.78 6.34
N ASP A 117 -1.56 34.58 6.72
CA ASP A 117 -0.82 35.44 7.64
C ASP A 117 -0.19 36.65 6.94
N GLY A 118 -0.22 36.67 5.59
CA GLY A 118 0.30 37.72 4.74
C GLY A 118 1.81 37.62 4.44
N THR A 119 2.50 36.63 5.04
CA THR A 119 3.94 36.41 4.84
C THR A 119 4.18 35.48 3.65
N VAL A 120 3.34 34.47 3.50
CA VAL A 120 3.42 33.45 2.46
C VAL A 120 2.10 33.45 1.66
N PRO A 121 2.12 33.19 0.33
CA PRO A 121 0.89 33.08 -0.45
C PRO A 121 -0.06 32.06 0.18
N ALA A 122 -1.34 32.41 0.29
CA ALA A 122 -2.35 31.57 0.93
C ALA A 122 -2.45 30.16 0.32
N THR A 123 -2.11 30.00 -0.97
CA THR A 123 -2.09 28.69 -1.63
C THR A 123 -1.00 27.74 -1.12
N LEU A 124 -0.04 28.25 -0.35
CA LEU A 124 1.09 27.51 0.20
C LEU A 124 1.04 27.41 1.73
N THR A 125 0.01 27.96 2.38
CA THR A 125 -0.19 27.87 3.82
C THR A 125 -1.58 27.36 4.18
N ALA A 126 -1.66 26.60 5.26
CA ALA A 126 -2.90 26.20 5.89
C ALA A 126 -2.68 26.04 7.40
N SER A 127 -3.72 26.26 8.17
CA SER A 127 -3.73 26.00 9.62
C SER A 127 -4.60 24.79 9.89
N ASP A 128 -4.09 23.88 10.71
CA ASP A 128 -4.90 22.82 11.31
C ASP A 128 -5.88 23.46 12.32
N VAL A 129 -7.16 23.13 12.21
CA VAL A 129 -8.22 23.58 13.14
C VAL A 129 -8.82 22.42 13.94
N GLY A 130 -8.12 21.29 14.00
CA GLY A 130 -8.49 20.12 14.78
C GLY A 130 -9.23 19.05 13.99
N ILE A 131 -9.37 17.88 14.61
CA ILE A 131 -10.01 16.69 14.06
C ILE A 131 -11.53 16.85 14.10
N ASP A 132 -12.21 16.55 12.99
CA ASP A 132 -13.67 16.50 12.97
C ASP A 132 -14.17 15.20 13.63
N GLY A 133 -14.61 15.30 14.90
CA GLY A 133 -14.96 14.17 15.76
C GLY A 133 -15.99 13.22 15.12
N ALA A 134 -15.53 12.02 14.75
CA ALA A 134 -16.27 10.93 14.08
C ALA A 134 -16.87 11.25 12.69
N ALA A 135 -16.78 12.49 12.21
CA ALA A 135 -17.18 12.90 10.86
C ALA A 135 -16.00 13.04 9.88
N ALA A 136 -14.77 12.84 10.36
CA ALA A 136 -13.57 12.84 9.54
C ALA A 136 -13.71 11.84 8.37
N SER A 137 -13.30 12.28 7.18
CA SER A 137 -13.23 11.40 6.03
C SER A 137 -12.15 10.33 6.22
N ALA A 138 -12.20 9.25 5.43
CA ALA A 138 -11.14 8.23 5.46
C ALA A 138 -9.76 8.82 5.12
N GLU A 139 -9.72 9.86 4.28
CA GLU A 139 -8.49 10.54 3.89
C GLU A 139 -7.94 11.39 5.03
N GLU A 140 -8.80 12.11 5.75
CA GLU A 140 -8.42 12.89 6.93
C GLU A 140 -7.90 11.98 8.04
N ALA A 141 -8.57 10.85 8.28
CA ALA A 141 -8.15 9.87 9.28
C ALA A 141 -6.80 9.17 8.97
N ALA A 142 -6.35 9.23 7.71
CA ALA A 142 -5.09 8.63 7.27
C ALA A 142 -3.88 9.58 7.40
N MET A 143 -4.09 10.89 7.50
CA MET A 143 -3.02 11.89 7.54
C MET A 143 -2.48 12.10 8.96
N HIS A 144 -1.16 12.19 9.09
CA HIS A 144 -0.45 12.36 10.38
C HIS A 144 0.59 13.48 10.28
N VAL A 145 0.83 14.16 11.41
CA VAL A 145 1.81 15.24 11.52
C VAL A 145 3.17 14.66 11.91
N ILE A 146 4.20 15.00 11.15
CA ILE A 146 5.60 14.69 11.47
C ILE A 146 6.12 15.85 12.36
N PRO A 147 6.56 15.58 13.60
CA PRO A 147 7.04 16.62 14.49
C PRO A 147 8.37 17.21 14.03
N GLU A 148 8.49 18.53 14.11
CA GLU A 148 9.74 19.27 13.91
C GLU A 148 10.43 19.57 15.25
N GLU A 149 11.70 19.98 15.18
CA GLU A 149 12.47 20.33 16.37
C GLU A 149 11.88 21.58 17.05
N GLY A 150 11.35 21.40 18.27
CA GLY A 150 10.71 22.46 19.05
C GLY A 150 9.18 22.41 19.08
N ASP A 151 8.57 21.45 18.39
CA ASP A 151 7.14 21.16 18.49
C ASP A 151 6.78 20.50 19.84
N ASP A 152 5.47 20.43 20.14
CA ASP A 152 4.97 19.84 21.38
C ASP A 152 5.27 18.33 21.44
N GLU A 153 5.88 17.90 22.54
CA GLU A 153 6.25 16.51 22.79
C GLU A 153 5.03 15.57 22.82
N SER A 154 3.81 16.08 23.02
CA SER A 154 2.59 15.27 22.91
C SER A 154 2.38 14.68 21.50
N LEU A 155 2.98 15.29 20.47
CA LEU A 155 2.91 14.79 19.11
C LEU A 155 3.77 13.53 18.89
N LEU A 156 4.65 13.18 19.84
CA LEU A 156 5.57 12.04 19.74
C LEU A 156 5.00 10.72 20.27
N ASP A 157 4.09 10.76 21.25
CA ASP A 157 3.48 9.54 21.83
C ASP A 157 2.02 9.32 21.42
N GLY A 158 1.43 10.26 20.67
CA GLY A 158 0.05 10.19 20.19
C GLY A 158 -0.98 10.46 21.29
N SER A 159 -0.54 10.92 22.47
CA SER A 159 -1.40 11.49 23.48
C SER A 159 -1.95 12.80 22.95
N LEU A 160 -3.27 12.85 22.76
CA LEU A 160 -3.94 14.12 22.46
C LEU A 160 -3.55 15.13 23.55
N PRO A 161 -3.17 16.37 23.21
CA PRO A 161 -2.90 17.37 24.22
C PRO A 161 -4.16 17.59 25.07
N ASP A 162 -4.00 17.54 26.40
CA ASP A 162 -5.05 17.83 27.37
C ASP A 162 -5.48 19.30 27.21
N GLY A 163 -6.46 19.56 26.35
CA GLY A 163 -6.85 20.94 26.05
C GLY A 163 -7.67 21.21 24.79
N ALA A 164 -8.01 20.21 23.96
CA ALA A 164 -8.92 20.38 22.82
C ALA A 164 -10.40 20.62 23.21
N LEU A 165 -10.64 21.34 24.32
CA LEU A 165 -11.94 21.92 24.65
C LEU A 165 -12.09 23.21 23.84
N VAL A 166 -13.07 23.20 22.96
CA VAL A 166 -13.58 24.32 22.18
C VAL A 166 -13.78 25.57 23.05
N ASP A 167 -12.95 26.61 22.87
CA ASP A 167 -13.27 27.94 23.40
C ASP A 167 -14.16 28.66 22.38
N GLY A 168 -15.45 28.32 22.43
CA GLY A 168 -16.49 28.98 21.65
C GLY A 168 -16.83 30.32 22.27
N ALA A 169 -16.26 31.40 21.73
CA ALA A 169 -16.68 32.77 22.00
C ALA A 169 -18.18 32.95 21.65
N ALA A 170 -19.03 32.99 22.67
CA ALA A 170 -20.40 33.49 22.56
C ALA A 170 -20.52 34.78 23.38
N GLU A 171 -20.76 35.87 22.65
CA GLU A 171 -21.17 37.18 23.13
C GLU A 171 -22.40 37.11 24.07
N ALA A 172 -22.27 37.82 25.19
CA ALA A 172 -23.30 38.44 26.05
C ALA A 172 -24.70 37.79 26.16
N GLY A 173 -24.92 37.06 27.27
CA GLY A 173 -26.25 36.77 27.84
C GLY A 173 -26.24 36.97 29.36
N ALA A 174 -27.14 37.82 29.86
CA ALA A 174 -27.29 38.21 31.27
C ALA A 174 -27.49 37.02 32.24
N PRO A 175 -27.18 37.17 33.55
CA PRO A 175 -27.26 36.07 34.50
C PRO A 175 -28.71 35.67 34.78
N VAL A 176 -29.03 34.39 34.56
CA VAL A 176 -30.27 33.78 35.06
C VAL A 176 -29.97 33.04 36.36
N ASP A 177 -30.82 33.34 37.33
CA ASP A 177 -30.72 33.05 38.75
C ASP A 177 -30.72 31.54 39.06
N SER A 178 -29.85 31.16 39.99
CA SER A 178 -29.73 29.80 40.53
C SER A 178 -30.89 29.50 41.48
N SER A 179 -31.77 28.58 41.10
CA SER A 179 -32.65 27.92 42.08
C SER A 179 -32.34 26.43 42.09
N SER A 180 -31.75 26.01 43.22
CA SER A 180 -31.53 24.63 43.60
C SER A 180 -32.84 23.86 43.60
N VAL A 181 -32.87 22.70 42.94
CA VAL A 181 -33.82 21.64 43.26
C VAL A 181 -33.01 20.44 43.74
N GLU A 182 -33.02 20.23 45.06
CA GLU A 182 -32.51 19.03 45.68
C GLU A 182 -33.53 17.91 45.45
N GLY A 183 -33.13 16.89 44.69
CA GLY A 183 -33.88 15.65 44.50
C GLY A 183 -33.18 14.52 45.23
N SER A 184 -33.56 14.28 46.48
CA SER A 184 -33.20 13.08 47.25
C SER A 184 -33.71 11.82 46.54
N VAL A 185 -32.82 10.85 46.31
CA VAL A 185 -33.19 9.43 46.18
C VAL A 185 -32.33 8.66 47.17
N GLU A 186 -32.93 8.35 48.32
CA GLU A 186 -32.44 7.38 49.27
C GLU A 186 -32.54 5.99 48.66
N GLY A 187 -31.46 5.21 48.81
CA GLY A 187 -31.47 3.78 48.53
C GLY A 187 -32.25 3.02 49.60
N SER A 188 -32.83 1.90 49.20
CA SER A 188 -33.15 0.83 50.14
C SER A 188 -32.96 -0.52 49.47
N ALA A 189 -32.11 -1.32 50.10
CA ALA A 189 -31.88 -2.73 49.85
C ALA A 189 -32.97 -3.60 50.52
N GLU A 190 -32.81 -4.92 50.41
CA GLU A 190 -33.72 -6.03 50.77
C GLU A 190 -34.74 -6.36 49.67
N GLY A 191 -34.94 -7.61 49.25
CA GLY A 191 -34.51 -8.90 49.77
C GLY A 191 -35.67 -9.90 49.60
N ALA A 192 -35.48 -10.93 48.77
CA ALA A 192 -36.07 -12.28 48.81
C ALA A 192 -35.78 -13.01 47.49
#